data_AF-A0A9P9CMT2-F1
#
_entry.id   AF-A0A9P9CMT2-F1
#
_cell.length_a   1.000
_cell.length_b   1.000
_cell.length_c   1.000
_cell.angle_alpha   90.00
_cell.angle_beta   90.00
_cell.angle_gamma   90.00
#
_symmetry.space_group_name_H-M   'P 1'
#
loop_
_entity.id
_entity.type
_entity.pdbx_description
1 polymer ?
#
loop_
_entity_poly.entity_id
_entity_poly.type
_entity_poly.pdbx_seq_one_letter_code
_entity_poly.pdbx_strand_id
1 'polypeptide(L)'
;MSATTTIATSQQQQPVLFSTRTEYAIPTQPYMLPSSWRRFQLSQLINRVLSLPQPVPFDFLVRGELLRGSLAEWCAERGIGEEETLEIEYFEATVPPQRAATLPHDDWVASIDCRQPDRFVTASYDGAVRVFSSSQAVLHTIESPAPILSAVFAGPELLVSGGHDRHGLLTRLTDDGAETYASLVLHTAPISSVCASTSGDCVITASWDGLLGVWDTTAPDSDEVPLDVLEERERGKKRRRVNGAGAGVDDRPKRKAPLEVLKGHTARVSQAVISGQGEVYSAGFDSTIRVWDAAAGVCTRTIASSEKPFTSLVLPAPHTVVASSTDRTLSMVDLRANSSAPTPGFAHPVLPTVLTAHPTDGVRVASGATDGVVRVWDVRSTKEAVSSFTAWNADNGKTKGGKVLGLSWGPSGILGVAGEGGLEIWRMRDGSAVAA
;
A
#
# COMPACT_ATOMS: atom_id res chain seq x y z
N MET A 1 -5.79 50.18 -50.97
CA MET A 1 -4.79 49.12 -50.73
C MET A 1 -4.33 49.26 -49.29
N SER A 2 -5.04 48.60 -48.36
CA SER A 2 -4.66 48.60 -46.95
C SER A 2 -3.76 47.40 -46.72
N ALA A 3 -2.48 47.67 -46.48
CA ALA A 3 -1.50 46.64 -46.15
C ALA A 3 -1.84 46.07 -44.77
N THR A 4 -2.31 44.83 -44.75
CA THR A 4 -2.43 44.04 -43.53
C THR A 4 -1.03 43.61 -43.13
N THR A 5 -0.43 44.34 -42.18
CA THR A 5 0.81 43.94 -41.52
C THR A 5 0.53 42.67 -40.71
N THR A 6 0.83 41.50 -41.27
CA THR A 6 0.94 40.25 -40.54
C THR A 6 2.06 40.39 -39.51
N ILE A 7 1.70 40.65 -38.26
CA ILE A 7 2.61 40.54 -37.12
C ILE A 7 2.94 39.05 -37.00
N ALA A 8 4.14 38.68 -37.44
CA ALA A 8 4.70 37.38 -37.11
C ALA A 8 4.88 37.35 -35.59
N THR A 9 3.97 36.68 -34.88
CA THR A 9 4.17 36.34 -33.47
C THR A 9 5.38 35.40 -33.43
N SER A 10 6.54 35.92 -33.04
CA SER A 10 7.69 35.10 -32.71
C SER A 10 7.23 34.09 -31.67
N GLN A 11 7.14 32.81 -32.06
CA GLN A 11 6.82 31.77 -31.09
C GLN A 11 7.95 31.78 -30.06
N GLN A 12 7.64 32.23 -28.85
CA GLN A 12 8.58 32.25 -27.75
C GLN A 12 9.10 30.82 -27.54
N GLN A 13 10.42 30.66 -27.43
CA GLN A 13 11.08 29.38 -27.27
C GLN A 13 11.75 29.33 -25.91
N GLN A 14 11.61 28.20 -25.23
CA GLN A 14 12.26 27.93 -23.96
C GLN A 14 13.37 26.88 -24.19
N PRO A 15 14.59 27.10 -23.67
CA PRO A 15 15.60 26.06 -23.61
C PRO A 15 15.21 24.99 -22.59
N VAL A 16 15.19 23.73 -23.02
CA VAL A 16 14.80 22.57 -22.21
C VAL A 16 15.88 21.49 -22.25
N LEU A 17 16.23 20.97 -21.09
CA LEU A 17 17.06 19.78 -20.94
C LEU A 17 16.21 18.61 -20.46
N PHE A 18 16.17 17.55 -21.26
CA PHE A 18 15.42 16.35 -20.92
C PHE A 18 16.28 15.35 -20.16
N SER A 19 15.71 14.77 -19.11
CA SER A 19 16.26 13.63 -18.39
C SER A 19 15.19 12.54 -18.25
N THR A 20 15.62 11.28 -18.18
CA THR A 20 14.71 10.17 -17.88
C THR A 20 15.44 9.08 -17.13
N ARG A 21 14.68 8.26 -16.41
CA ARG A 21 15.14 7.01 -15.79
C ARG A 21 14.58 5.78 -16.50
N THR A 22 13.82 5.99 -17.57
CA THR A 22 13.23 4.93 -18.40
C THR A 22 14.19 4.51 -19.50
N GLU A 23 13.88 3.42 -20.20
CA GLU A 23 14.65 2.93 -21.35
C GLU A 23 14.58 3.86 -22.56
N TYR A 24 13.62 4.80 -22.56
CA TYR A 24 13.33 5.75 -23.63
C TYR A 24 14.27 6.96 -23.63
N ALA A 25 15.58 6.76 -23.47
CA ALA A 25 16.53 7.86 -23.34
C ALA A 25 16.81 8.57 -24.69
N ILE A 26 16.54 9.88 -24.74
CA ILE A 26 16.93 10.76 -25.86
C ILE A 26 18.29 11.44 -25.58
N PRO A 27 18.99 11.97 -26.61
CA PRO A 27 20.25 12.66 -26.43
C PRO A 27 20.15 13.84 -25.44
N THR A 28 21.06 13.88 -24.47
CA THR A 28 21.15 14.90 -23.41
C THR A 28 21.76 16.19 -23.95
N GLN A 29 20.99 16.93 -24.72
CA GLN A 29 21.36 18.23 -25.28
C GLN A 29 20.23 19.25 -25.04
N PRO A 30 20.52 20.57 -25.04
CA PRO A 30 19.48 21.58 -24.95
C PRO A 30 18.58 21.55 -26.19
N TYR A 31 17.26 21.44 -25.98
CA TYR A 31 16.26 21.56 -27.03
C TYR A 31 15.55 22.90 -26.90
N MET A 32 15.44 23.63 -28.01
CA MET A 32 14.66 24.87 -28.07
C MET A 32 13.22 24.54 -28.43
N LEU A 33 12.31 24.65 -27.46
CA LEU A 33 10.93 24.24 -27.60
C LEU A 33 9.99 25.44 -27.50
N PRO A 34 8.93 25.54 -28.32
CA PRO A 34 7.92 26.58 -28.15
C PRO A 34 7.28 26.55 -26.75
N SER A 35 7.19 27.70 -26.09
CA SER A 35 6.66 27.83 -24.73
C SER A 35 5.17 27.45 -24.62
N SER A 36 4.44 27.48 -25.73
CA SER A 36 3.06 27.01 -25.83
C SER A 36 2.90 25.50 -25.72
N TRP A 37 4.01 24.75 -25.73
CA TRP A 37 3.95 23.30 -25.72
C TRP A 37 3.40 22.74 -24.42
N ARG A 38 2.47 21.80 -24.57
CA ARG A 38 1.84 21.03 -23.49
C ARG A 38 2.35 19.60 -23.52
N ARG A 39 1.99 18.83 -22.48
CA ARG A 39 2.27 17.39 -22.35
C ARG A 39 2.18 16.61 -23.67
N PHE A 40 1.10 16.76 -24.42
CA PHE A 40 0.89 16.01 -25.67
C PHE A 40 1.97 16.26 -26.72
N GLN A 41 2.36 17.53 -26.94
CA GLN A 41 3.38 17.89 -27.93
C GLN A 41 4.77 17.44 -27.48
N LEU A 42 5.08 17.57 -26.19
CA LEU A 42 6.32 17.06 -25.61
C LEU A 42 6.42 15.53 -25.75
N SER A 43 5.31 14.81 -25.50
CA SER A 43 5.24 13.37 -25.70
C SER A 43 5.44 12.99 -27.17
N GLN A 44 4.87 13.75 -28.10
CA GLN A 44 5.08 13.51 -29.54
C GLN A 44 6.54 13.75 -29.96
N LEU A 45 7.22 14.75 -29.38
CA LEU A 45 8.63 15.00 -29.63
C LEU A 45 9.46 13.77 -29.27
N ILE A 46 9.30 13.24 -28.06
CA ILE A 46 10.06 12.07 -27.58
C ILE A 46 9.81 10.87 -28.48
N ASN A 47 8.55 10.57 -28.81
CA ASN A 47 8.21 9.46 -29.70
C ASN A 47 8.84 9.59 -31.10
N ARG A 48 8.91 10.82 -31.63
CA ARG A 48 9.56 11.08 -32.93
C ARG A 48 11.06 10.93 -32.87
N VAL A 49 11.70 11.45 -31.82
CA VAL A 49 13.16 11.34 -31.64
C VAL A 49 13.58 9.87 -31.49
N LEU A 50 12.80 9.09 -30.74
CA LEU A 50 13.06 7.66 -30.54
C LEU A 50 12.58 6.78 -31.71
N SER A 51 11.79 7.31 -32.64
CA SER A 51 11.20 6.57 -33.76
C SER A 51 10.50 5.27 -33.33
N LEU A 52 9.73 5.33 -32.23
CA LEU A 52 9.05 4.16 -31.68
C LEU A 52 7.95 3.64 -32.63
N PRO A 53 7.81 2.31 -32.81
CA PRO A 53 6.80 1.72 -33.69
C PRO A 53 5.37 1.93 -33.18
N GLN A 54 5.20 2.05 -31.86
CA GLN A 54 3.95 2.44 -31.21
C GLN A 54 4.19 3.67 -30.32
N PRO A 55 3.34 4.69 -30.39
CA PRO A 55 3.51 5.89 -29.58
C PRO A 55 3.22 5.61 -28.11
N VAL A 56 4.21 5.85 -27.26
CA VAL A 56 4.10 5.73 -25.80
C VAL A 56 3.74 7.10 -25.20
N PRO A 57 2.68 7.21 -24.39
CA PRO A 57 2.34 8.47 -23.74
C PRO A 57 3.32 8.75 -22.60
N PHE A 58 3.86 9.97 -22.54
CA PHE A 58 4.76 10.42 -21.46
C PHE A 58 4.11 11.51 -20.61
N ASP A 59 4.50 11.54 -19.33
CA ASP A 59 4.28 12.61 -18.37
C ASP A 59 5.62 13.29 -18.05
N PHE A 60 5.56 14.55 -17.62
CA PHE A 60 6.72 15.44 -17.50
C PHE A 60 6.76 16.09 -16.13
N LEU A 61 7.89 16.00 -15.44
CA LEU A 61 8.20 16.69 -14.20
C LEU A 61 9.15 17.84 -14.50
N VAL A 62 8.71 19.08 -14.26
CA VAL A 62 9.56 20.27 -14.33
C VAL A 62 9.97 20.63 -12.91
N ARG A 63 11.26 20.51 -12.58
CA ARG A 63 11.78 20.69 -11.20
C ARG A 63 11.00 19.90 -10.14
N GLY A 64 10.62 18.65 -10.45
CA GLY A 64 9.87 17.76 -9.56
C GLY A 64 8.35 17.95 -9.57
N GLU A 65 7.80 18.86 -10.39
CA GLU A 65 6.35 19.10 -10.45
C GLU A 65 5.74 18.64 -11.76
N LEU A 66 4.62 17.92 -11.69
CA LEU A 66 3.91 17.43 -12.86
C LEU A 66 3.37 18.58 -13.72
N LEU A 67 3.72 18.59 -15.01
CA LEU A 67 3.26 19.58 -15.97
C LEU A 67 1.81 19.30 -16.38
N ARG A 68 0.86 20.10 -15.88
CA ARG A 68 -0.57 20.04 -16.24
C ARG A 68 -0.99 21.06 -17.32
N GLY A 69 -0.17 22.09 -17.57
CA GLY A 69 -0.41 23.17 -18.51
C GLY A 69 0.62 23.26 -19.64
N SER A 70 0.75 24.44 -20.24
CA SER A 70 1.87 24.77 -21.12
C SER A 70 3.12 25.15 -20.33
N LEU A 71 4.30 25.07 -20.96
CA LEU A 71 5.55 25.54 -20.36
C LEU A 71 5.46 27.04 -19.99
N ALA A 72 4.80 27.85 -20.82
CA ALA A 72 4.58 29.27 -20.57
C ALA A 72 3.76 29.54 -19.30
N GLU A 73 2.64 28.84 -19.12
CA GLU A 73 1.79 28.95 -17.92
C GLU A 73 2.60 28.56 -16.67
N TRP A 74 3.35 27.46 -16.74
CA TRP A 74 4.17 27.00 -15.61
C TRP A 74 5.32 27.98 -15.25
N CYS A 75 6.01 28.54 -16.26
CA CYS A 75 7.05 29.55 -16.02
C CYS A 75 6.46 30.83 -15.43
N ALA A 76 5.31 31.28 -15.93
CA ALA A 76 4.64 32.49 -15.46
C ALA A 76 4.21 32.38 -13.99
N GLU A 77 3.67 31.23 -13.58
CA GLU A 77 3.29 30.98 -12.18
C GLU A 77 4.49 31.01 -11.21
N ARG A 78 5.70 30.72 -11.70
CA ARG A 78 6.92 30.63 -10.88
C ARG A 78 7.87 31.80 -11.04
N GLY A 79 7.55 32.76 -11.91
CA GLY A 79 8.42 33.90 -12.20
C GLY A 79 9.76 33.48 -12.81
N ILE A 80 9.81 32.36 -13.54
CA ILE A 80 11.02 31.87 -14.20
C ILE A 80 11.22 32.63 -15.51
N GLY A 81 12.45 33.08 -15.75
CA GLY A 81 12.81 33.84 -16.95
C GLY A 81 12.80 32.99 -18.22
N GLU A 82 12.50 33.63 -19.34
CA GLU A 82 12.40 32.97 -20.66
C GLU A 82 13.75 32.40 -21.16
N GLU A 83 14.88 32.87 -20.62
CA GLU A 83 16.23 32.38 -20.95
C GLU A 83 16.72 31.25 -20.03
N GLU A 84 15.98 30.96 -18.94
CA GLU A 84 16.41 29.95 -17.97
C GLU A 84 16.16 28.54 -18.53
N THR A 85 17.19 27.69 -18.47
CA THR A 85 17.06 26.30 -18.95
C THR A 85 16.20 25.49 -18.01
N LEU A 86 15.13 24.90 -18.53
CA LEU A 86 14.24 24.03 -17.77
C LEU A 86 14.75 22.59 -17.79
N GLU A 87 14.98 22.02 -16.61
CA GLU A 87 15.21 20.59 -16.45
C GLU A 87 13.87 19.86 -16.36
N ILE A 88 13.62 18.99 -17.35
CA ILE A 88 12.38 18.22 -17.45
C ILE A 88 12.71 16.74 -17.38
N GLU A 89 12.32 16.10 -16.28
CA GLU A 89 12.34 14.65 -16.15
C GLU A 89 11.05 14.07 -16.75
N TYR A 90 11.13 13.17 -17.71
CA TYR A 90 9.95 12.50 -18.28
C TYR A 90 9.91 11.01 -17.96
N PHE A 91 8.70 10.50 -17.85
CA PHE A 91 8.42 9.10 -17.55
C PHE A 91 7.11 8.66 -18.22
N GLU A 92 6.91 7.35 -18.34
CA GLU A 92 5.73 6.80 -18.98
C GLU A 92 4.47 7.16 -18.21
N ALA A 93 3.48 7.68 -18.92
CA ALA A 93 2.24 8.11 -18.32
C ALA A 93 1.46 6.92 -17.78
N THR A 94 0.88 7.09 -16.59
CA THR A 94 -0.04 6.09 -16.04
C THR A 94 -1.30 6.03 -16.90
N VAL A 95 -1.60 4.84 -17.44
CA VAL A 95 -2.85 4.60 -18.17
C VAL A 95 -4.01 4.72 -17.17
N PRO A 96 -5.16 5.30 -17.55
CA PRO A 96 -6.32 5.35 -16.67
C PRO A 96 -6.66 3.95 -16.14
N PRO A 97 -6.79 3.80 -14.81
CA PRO A 97 -7.04 2.51 -14.22
C PRO A 97 -8.41 1.99 -14.63
N GLN A 98 -8.50 0.69 -14.92
CA GLN A 98 -9.74 0.06 -15.39
C GLN A 98 -10.24 -0.92 -14.35
N ARG A 99 -11.52 -0.80 -13.98
CA ARG A 99 -12.20 -1.78 -13.13
C ARG A 99 -12.28 -3.11 -13.86
N ALA A 100 -11.65 -4.14 -13.30
CA ALA A 100 -11.61 -5.48 -13.87
C ALA A 100 -12.70 -6.39 -13.29
N ALA A 101 -12.98 -6.27 -11.99
CA ALA A 101 -14.01 -7.06 -11.32
C ALA A 101 -14.55 -6.40 -10.06
N THR A 102 -15.75 -6.81 -9.65
CA THR A 102 -16.38 -6.45 -8.38
C THR A 102 -16.88 -7.75 -7.73
N LEU A 103 -16.43 -8.00 -6.51
CA LEU A 103 -16.73 -9.20 -5.73
C LEU A 103 -17.54 -8.80 -4.50
N PRO A 104 -18.87 -9.05 -4.50
CA PRO A 104 -19.71 -8.74 -3.35
C PRO A 104 -19.27 -9.60 -2.17
N HIS A 105 -19.26 -8.99 -0.99
CA HIS A 105 -19.08 -9.65 0.30
C HIS A 105 -20.31 -9.37 1.15
N ASP A 106 -20.61 -10.26 2.10
CA ASP A 106 -21.78 -10.13 2.97
C ASP A 106 -21.61 -8.99 4.00
N ASP A 107 -20.36 -8.64 4.31
CA ASP A 107 -19.98 -7.54 5.19
C ASP A 107 -18.75 -6.77 4.65
N TRP A 108 -18.32 -5.73 5.36
CA TRP A 108 -17.19 -4.89 4.98
C TRP A 108 -15.90 -5.70 4.87
N VAL A 109 -15.09 -5.37 3.87
CA VAL A 109 -13.77 -5.98 3.67
C VAL A 109 -12.72 -5.06 4.28
N ALA A 110 -12.07 -5.53 5.35
CA ALA A 110 -11.11 -4.75 6.13
C ALA A 110 -9.74 -4.64 5.44
N SER A 111 -9.27 -5.73 4.84
CA SER A 111 -7.98 -5.76 4.13
C SER A 111 -7.98 -6.76 2.97
N ILE A 112 -7.02 -6.57 2.08
CA ILE A 112 -6.72 -7.44 0.95
C ILE A 112 -5.21 -7.61 0.83
N ASP A 113 -4.76 -8.79 0.42
CA ASP A 113 -3.41 -9.03 -0.05
C ASP A 113 -3.42 -9.76 -1.40
N CYS A 114 -2.89 -9.10 -2.43
CA CYS A 114 -2.74 -9.64 -3.79
C CYS A 114 -1.28 -9.68 -4.24
N ARG A 115 -0.34 -9.83 -3.29
CA ARG A 115 1.09 -9.97 -3.60
C ARG A 115 1.42 -11.27 -4.34
N GLN A 116 0.60 -12.32 -4.21
CA GLN A 116 0.73 -13.52 -5.03
C GLN A 116 0.10 -13.29 -6.42
N PRO A 117 0.70 -13.80 -7.51
CA PRO A 117 0.18 -13.59 -8.86
C PRO A 117 -1.14 -14.33 -9.13
N ASP A 118 -1.31 -15.53 -8.56
CA ASP A 118 -2.42 -16.42 -8.89
C ASP A 118 -3.52 -16.48 -7.82
N ARG A 119 -3.30 -15.83 -6.68
CA ARG A 119 -4.22 -15.84 -5.54
C ARG A 119 -4.25 -14.49 -4.85
N PHE A 120 -5.38 -14.17 -4.25
CA PHE A 120 -5.50 -13.05 -3.33
C PHE A 120 -6.32 -13.47 -2.11
N VAL A 121 -6.10 -12.80 -0.98
CA VAL A 121 -6.83 -13.05 0.26
C VAL A 121 -7.54 -11.80 0.71
N THR A 122 -8.74 -11.96 1.27
CA THR A 122 -9.48 -10.88 1.91
C THR A 122 -9.74 -11.20 3.37
N ALA A 123 -9.70 -10.18 4.23
CA ALA A 123 -10.22 -10.23 5.59
C ALA A 123 -11.49 -9.41 5.68
N SER A 124 -12.54 -9.96 6.29
CA SER A 124 -13.83 -9.29 6.42
C SER A 124 -14.29 -9.16 7.87
N TYR A 125 -15.17 -8.18 8.09
CA TYR A 125 -15.79 -7.91 9.38
C TYR A 125 -16.78 -9.00 9.82
N ASP A 126 -17.21 -9.86 8.90
CA ASP A 126 -17.98 -11.08 9.21
C ASP A 126 -17.16 -12.15 9.97
N GLY A 127 -15.85 -11.94 10.12
CA GLY A 127 -14.93 -12.86 10.77
C GLY A 127 -14.34 -13.91 9.84
N ALA A 128 -14.64 -13.88 8.54
CA ALA A 128 -14.11 -14.81 7.57
C ALA A 128 -12.89 -14.22 6.82
N VAL A 129 -11.89 -15.09 6.65
CA VAL A 129 -10.76 -14.89 5.75
C VAL A 129 -10.99 -15.75 4.53
N ARG A 130 -11.06 -15.13 3.35
CA ARG A 130 -11.36 -15.83 2.09
C ARG A 130 -10.17 -15.77 1.16
N VAL A 131 -9.73 -16.94 0.70
CA VAL A 131 -8.68 -17.06 -0.31
C VAL A 131 -9.33 -17.28 -1.67
N PHE A 132 -9.01 -16.44 -2.63
CA PHE A 132 -9.53 -16.49 -3.98
C PHE A 132 -8.45 -16.87 -4.97
N SER A 133 -8.83 -17.53 -6.06
CA SER A 133 -8.00 -17.69 -7.24
C SER A 133 -7.95 -16.40 -8.08
N SER A 134 -7.03 -16.34 -9.04
CA SER A 134 -6.98 -15.29 -10.07
C SER A 134 -8.26 -15.22 -10.92
N SER A 135 -8.98 -16.33 -11.04
CA SER A 135 -10.31 -16.41 -11.67
C SER A 135 -11.45 -15.98 -10.73
N GLN A 136 -11.13 -15.48 -9.53
CA GLN A 136 -12.07 -14.96 -8.52
C GLN A 136 -12.97 -16.05 -7.91
N ALA A 137 -12.60 -17.32 -8.03
CA ALA A 137 -13.30 -18.39 -7.32
C ALA A 137 -12.78 -18.46 -5.87
N VAL A 138 -13.68 -18.65 -4.91
CA VAL A 138 -13.30 -18.89 -3.52
C VAL A 138 -12.70 -20.29 -3.42
N LEU A 139 -11.44 -20.37 -2.99
CA LEU A 139 -10.70 -21.61 -2.77
C LEU A 139 -10.87 -22.11 -1.34
N HIS A 140 -10.69 -21.20 -0.38
CA HIS A 140 -10.80 -21.51 1.05
C HIS A 140 -11.53 -20.39 1.79
N THR A 141 -12.32 -20.76 2.78
CA THR A 141 -12.94 -19.85 3.74
C THR A 141 -12.56 -20.30 5.13
N ILE A 142 -11.90 -19.42 5.89
CA ILE A 142 -11.47 -19.65 7.27
C ILE A 142 -12.33 -18.75 8.15
N GLU A 143 -13.16 -19.33 9.01
CA GLU A 143 -14.09 -18.58 9.86
C GLU A 143 -13.52 -18.40 11.27
N SER A 144 -13.58 -17.17 11.78
CA SER A 144 -13.24 -16.80 13.15
C SER A 144 -14.47 -16.22 13.85
N PRO A 145 -14.62 -16.39 15.18
CA PRO A 145 -15.76 -15.85 15.92
C PRO A 145 -15.79 -14.32 16.03
N ALA A 146 -14.73 -13.62 15.60
CA ALA A 146 -14.60 -12.18 15.70
C ALA A 146 -14.17 -11.54 14.37
N PRO A 147 -14.50 -10.26 14.13
CA PRO A 147 -14.09 -9.55 12.92
C PRO A 147 -12.58 -9.57 12.69
N ILE A 148 -12.15 -9.85 11.46
CA ILE A 148 -10.74 -9.89 11.07
C ILE A 148 -10.37 -8.58 10.38
N LEU A 149 -9.29 -7.94 10.85
CA LEU A 149 -8.87 -6.63 10.35
C LEU A 149 -7.76 -6.75 9.30
N SER A 150 -6.86 -7.73 9.46
CA SER A 150 -5.70 -7.89 8.60
C SER A 150 -5.47 -9.36 8.27
N ALA A 151 -5.27 -9.68 6.98
CA ALA A 151 -4.83 -10.99 6.53
C ALA A 151 -3.79 -10.84 5.41
N VAL A 152 -2.74 -11.66 5.46
CA VAL A 152 -1.57 -11.51 4.59
C VAL A 152 -0.93 -12.87 4.29
N PHE A 153 -0.42 -13.06 3.08
CA PHE A 153 0.38 -14.24 2.76
C PHE A 153 1.77 -14.15 3.40
N ALA A 154 2.20 -15.22 4.07
CA ALA A 154 3.56 -15.39 4.60
C ALA A 154 4.33 -16.47 3.83
N GLY A 155 3.99 -16.68 2.56
CA GLY A 155 4.53 -17.75 1.72
C GLY A 155 3.45 -18.25 0.75
N PRO A 156 3.77 -19.22 -0.12
CA PRO A 156 2.82 -19.76 -1.10
C PRO A 156 1.61 -20.45 -0.43
N GLU A 157 1.85 -21.15 0.68
CA GLU A 157 0.87 -21.99 1.38
C GLU A 157 0.61 -21.53 2.82
N LEU A 158 1.10 -20.35 3.20
CA LEU A 158 0.98 -19.86 4.56
C LEU A 158 0.26 -18.53 4.61
N LEU A 159 -0.72 -18.46 5.51
CA LEU A 159 -1.53 -17.29 5.75
C LEU A 159 -1.43 -16.87 7.22
N VAL A 160 -1.35 -15.56 7.43
CA VAL A 160 -1.46 -14.95 8.75
C VAL A 160 -2.69 -14.07 8.75
N SER A 161 -3.49 -14.16 9.81
CA SER A 161 -4.60 -13.23 10.03
C SER A 161 -4.61 -12.72 11.47
N GLY A 162 -5.21 -11.55 11.69
CA GLY A 162 -5.45 -11.00 13.01
C GLY A 162 -6.59 -9.99 13.01
N GLY A 163 -7.27 -9.86 14.15
CA GLY A 163 -8.37 -8.90 14.28
C GLY A 163 -8.79 -8.67 15.72
N HIS A 164 -10.11 -8.63 15.92
CA HIS A 164 -10.74 -8.29 17.20
C HIS A 164 -10.65 -9.40 18.26
N ASP A 165 -10.31 -10.62 17.86
CA ASP A 165 -10.01 -11.74 18.74
C ASP A 165 -8.71 -11.53 19.56
N ARG A 166 -7.87 -10.55 19.18
CA ARG A 166 -6.58 -10.20 19.81
C ARG A 166 -5.50 -11.26 19.61
N HIS A 167 -5.79 -12.29 18.83
CA HIS A 167 -4.89 -13.40 18.54
C HIS A 167 -4.52 -13.37 17.06
N GLY A 168 -3.24 -13.56 16.76
CA GLY A 168 -2.84 -13.87 15.39
C GLY A 168 -3.12 -15.34 15.11
N LEU A 169 -3.49 -15.70 13.90
CA LEU A 169 -3.68 -17.09 13.48
C LEU A 169 -2.73 -17.42 12.33
N LEU A 170 -1.94 -18.48 12.48
CA LEU A 170 -1.14 -19.06 11.41
C LEU A 170 -1.89 -20.24 10.80
N THR A 171 -2.22 -20.11 9.52
CA THR A 171 -3.01 -21.09 8.79
C THR A 171 -2.25 -21.58 7.57
N ARG A 172 -2.07 -22.90 7.49
CA ARG A 172 -1.50 -23.57 6.32
C ARG A 172 -2.61 -23.88 5.32
N LEU A 173 -2.39 -23.50 4.08
CA LEU A 173 -3.27 -23.79 2.95
C LEU A 173 -2.79 -25.08 2.28
N THR A 174 -3.69 -26.04 2.14
CA THR A 174 -3.46 -27.32 1.47
C THR A 174 -4.51 -27.48 0.37
N ASP A 175 -4.28 -28.39 -0.58
CA ASP A 175 -5.25 -28.65 -1.65
C ASP A 175 -6.63 -29.09 -1.09
N ASP A 176 -6.63 -29.77 0.05
CA ASP A 176 -7.84 -30.32 0.70
C ASP A 176 -8.52 -29.34 1.68
N GLY A 177 -7.89 -28.19 1.99
CA GLY A 177 -8.45 -27.23 2.94
C GLY A 177 -7.43 -26.30 3.59
N ALA A 178 -7.87 -25.58 4.63
CA ALA A 178 -7.04 -24.68 5.40
C ALA A 178 -6.97 -25.14 6.87
N GLU A 179 -5.76 -25.37 7.38
CA GLU A 179 -5.53 -25.86 8.73
C GLU A 179 -4.80 -24.80 9.58
N THR A 180 -5.46 -24.30 10.62
CA THR A 180 -4.86 -23.36 11.57
C THR A 180 -4.07 -24.14 12.62
N TYR A 181 -2.74 -24.09 12.55
CA TYR A 181 -1.87 -24.88 13.42
C TYR A 181 -1.35 -24.11 14.64
N ALA A 182 -1.31 -22.77 14.59
CA ALA A 182 -0.83 -21.95 15.70
C ALA A 182 -1.64 -20.67 15.91
N SER A 183 -1.79 -20.31 17.18
CA SER A 183 -2.38 -19.06 17.66
C SER A 183 -1.30 -18.22 18.34
N LEU A 184 -1.09 -17.00 17.83
CA LEU A 184 -0.09 -16.04 18.28
C LEU A 184 -0.64 -15.26 19.48
N VAL A 185 -0.11 -15.53 20.67
CA VAL A 185 -0.64 -14.99 21.92
C VAL A 185 0.32 -13.96 22.50
N LEU A 186 -0.08 -12.69 22.42
CA LEU A 186 0.65 -11.56 23.01
C LEU A 186 -0.28 -10.41 23.35
N HIS A 187 -1.15 -10.05 22.40
CA HIS A 187 -1.86 -8.78 22.44
C HIS A 187 -3.02 -8.78 23.43
N THR A 188 -3.26 -7.61 24.00
CA THR A 188 -4.36 -7.35 24.95
C THR A 188 -5.50 -6.55 24.32
N ALA A 189 -5.29 -6.05 23.10
CA ALA A 189 -6.24 -5.31 22.28
C ALA A 189 -6.26 -5.86 20.83
N PRO A 190 -7.19 -5.42 19.97
CA PRO A 190 -7.27 -5.88 18.59
C PRO A 190 -5.98 -5.70 17.79
N ILE A 191 -5.66 -6.67 16.95
CA ILE A 191 -4.57 -6.61 16.00
C ILE A 191 -5.02 -5.77 14.81
N SER A 192 -4.37 -4.62 14.60
CA SER A 192 -4.69 -3.68 13.53
C SER A 192 -4.09 -4.09 12.18
N SER A 193 -2.89 -4.69 12.21
CA SER A 193 -2.14 -5.05 11.02
C SER A 193 -1.30 -6.30 11.27
N VAL A 194 -1.22 -7.16 10.25
CA VAL A 194 -0.23 -8.22 10.17
C VAL A 194 0.61 -8.04 8.91
N CYS A 195 1.91 -8.29 8.98
CA CYS A 195 2.78 -8.34 7.81
C CYS A 195 3.77 -9.50 7.93
N ALA A 196 4.30 -9.93 6.79
CA ALA A 196 5.22 -11.06 6.70
C ALA A 196 6.43 -10.71 5.85
N SER A 197 7.58 -11.29 6.18
CA SER A 197 8.81 -11.17 5.40
C SER A 197 8.63 -11.78 4.02
N THR A 198 9.45 -11.35 3.06
CA THR A 198 9.46 -11.93 1.71
C THR A 198 9.84 -13.42 1.73
N SER A 199 10.65 -13.86 2.69
CA SER A 199 11.00 -15.27 2.86
C SER A 199 9.87 -16.10 3.47
N GLY A 200 8.96 -15.46 4.21
CA GLY A 200 7.88 -16.14 4.92
C GLY A 200 8.27 -16.71 6.29
N ASP A 201 9.49 -16.46 6.76
CA ASP A 201 9.97 -17.00 8.03
C ASP A 201 9.61 -16.11 9.23
N CYS A 202 9.37 -14.83 8.98
CA CYS A 202 9.12 -13.83 10.02
C CYS A 202 7.79 -13.12 9.77
N VAL A 203 6.99 -13.03 10.82
CA VAL A 203 5.68 -12.39 10.84
C VAL A 203 5.67 -11.34 11.94
N ILE A 204 5.06 -10.20 11.64
CA ILE A 204 4.87 -9.11 12.59
C ILE A 204 3.38 -8.88 12.80
N THR A 205 2.98 -8.78 14.05
CA THR A 205 1.64 -8.35 14.45
C THR A 205 1.74 -6.98 15.10
N ALA A 206 0.86 -6.06 14.71
CA ALA A 206 0.74 -4.74 15.32
C ALA A 206 -0.66 -4.58 15.93
N SER A 207 -0.74 -3.97 17.10
CA SER A 207 -1.98 -3.93 17.88
C SER A 207 -2.30 -2.56 18.45
N TRP A 208 -3.57 -2.38 18.78
CA TRP A 208 -4.07 -1.21 19.49
C TRP A 208 -3.58 -1.09 20.94
N ASP A 209 -2.92 -2.12 21.49
CA ASP A 209 -2.27 -2.06 22.80
C ASP A 209 -0.92 -1.32 22.80
N GLY A 210 -0.43 -0.90 21.63
CA GLY A 210 0.87 -0.21 21.49
C GLY A 210 2.06 -1.16 21.35
N LEU A 211 1.81 -2.47 21.26
CA LEU A 211 2.84 -3.49 21.10
C LEU A 211 2.94 -3.95 19.64
N LEU A 212 4.14 -4.38 19.26
CA LEU A 212 4.33 -5.26 18.12
C LEU A 212 4.92 -6.59 18.58
N GLY A 213 4.41 -7.68 18.01
CA GLY A 213 4.97 -9.03 18.21
C GLY A 213 5.77 -9.46 16.99
N VAL A 214 6.94 -10.05 17.22
CA VAL A 214 7.76 -10.72 16.21
C VAL A 214 7.60 -12.22 16.38
N TRP A 215 7.30 -12.92 15.29
CA TRP A 215 6.98 -14.34 15.31
C TRP A 215 7.71 -15.06 14.19
N ASP A 216 8.16 -16.28 14.44
CA ASP A 216 8.50 -17.22 13.38
C ASP A 216 7.25 -17.96 12.89
N THR A 217 7.36 -18.56 11.71
CA THR A 217 6.28 -19.34 11.10
C THR A 217 6.36 -20.83 11.38
N THR A 218 7.34 -21.29 12.17
CA THR A 218 7.47 -22.72 12.49
C THR A 218 6.31 -23.21 13.37
N ALA A 219 5.83 -24.42 13.08
CA ALA A 219 4.79 -25.06 13.87
C ALA A 219 5.38 -25.45 15.23
N PRO A 220 4.79 -24.97 16.36
CA PRO A 220 5.32 -25.29 17.68
C PRO A 220 5.06 -26.76 18.01
N ASP A 221 5.93 -27.39 18.81
CA ASP A 221 5.76 -28.79 19.22
C ASP A 221 4.65 -28.94 20.28
N SER A 222 4.56 -27.97 21.21
CA SER A 222 3.56 -27.89 22.28
C SER A 222 3.07 -26.45 22.48
N ASP A 223 2.08 -26.24 23.35
CA ASP A 223 1.74 -24.89 23.79
C ASP A 223 2.93 -24.24 24.51
N GLU A 224 3.39 -23.12 23.98
CA GLU A 224 4.43 -22.28 24.58
C GLU A 224 3.83 -21.32 25.62
N VAL A 225 2.54 -20.98 25.46
CA VAL A 225 1.80 -20.13 26.40
C VAL A 225 0.70 -20.94 27.11
N PRO A 226 0.76 -21.08 28.45
CA PRO A 226 -0.25 -21.82 29.23
C PRO A 226 -1.65 -21.22 29.10
N LEU A 227 -2.67 -22.08 29.12
CA LEU A 227 -4.07 -21.66 29.13
C LEU A 227 -4.41 -20.88 30.41
N ASP A 228 -5.29 -19.89 30.29
CA ASP A 228 -5.81 -19.21 31.47
C ASP A 228 -6.72 -20.16 32.26
N VAL A 229 -6.64 -20.13 33.59
CA VAL A 229 -7.38 -21.00 34.52
C VAL A 229 -8.91 -20.97 34.28
N LEU A 230 -9.43 -19.85 33.77
CA LEU A 230 -10.84 -19.69 33.42
C LEU A 230 -11.21 -20.45 32.13
N GLU A 231 -10.34 -20.43 31.12
CA GLU A 231 -10.53 -21.17 29.86
C GLU A 231 -10.40 -22.68 30.10
N GLU A 232 -9.49 -23.09 30.99
CA GLU A 232 -9.38 -24.49 31.44
C GLU A 232 -10.67 -24.95 32.13
N ARG A 233 -11.29 -24.11 32.98
CA ARG A 233 -12.54 -24.42 33.70
C ARG A 233 -13.76 -24.49 32.78
N GLU A 234 -13.88 -23.58 31.82
CA GLU A 234 -14.88 -23.61 30.75
C GLU A 234 -14.77 -24.92 29.95
N ARG A 235 -13.55 -25.30 29.58
CA ARG A 235 -13.27 -26.54 28.83
C ARG A 235 -13.48 -27.80 29.65
N GLY A 236 -13.13 -27.81 30.94
CA GLY A 236 -13.43 -28.91 31.84
C GLY A 236 -14.93 -29.22 31.91
N LYS A 237 -15.77 -28.19 31.84
CA LYS A 237 -17.24 -28.34 31.73
C LYS A 237 -17.67 -28.87 30.36
N LYS A 238 -17.03 -28.44 29.25
CA LYS A 238 -17.32 -28.92 27.89
C LYS A 238 -16.88 -30.37 27.68
N ARG A 239 -15.70 -30.77 28.15
CA ARG A 239 -15.22 -32.18 28.16
C ARG A 239 -16.16 -33.07 28.98
N ARG A 240 -16.62 -32.61 30.15
CA ARG A 240 -17.59 -33.36 30.97
C ARG A 240 -18.95 -33.57 30.29
N ARG A 241 -19.32 -32.73 29.32
CA ARG A 241 -20.54 -32.89 28.49
C ARG A 241 -20.36 -33.84 27.30
N VAL A 242 -19.13 -34.12 26.85
CA VAL A 242 -18.83 -34.87 25.62
C VAL A 242 -18.26 -36.28 25.92
N ASN A 243 -18.37 -36.77 27.16
CA ASN A 243 -17.95 -38.14 27.49
C ASN A 243 -18.94 -39.16 26.92
N GLY A 244 -18.74 -39.50 25.66
CA GLY A 244 -19.46 -40.52 24.92
C GLY A 244 -18.85 -40.87 23.56
N ALA A 245 -17.54 -40.67 23.35
CA ALA A 245 -16.71 -41.38 22.35
C ALA A 245 -15.29 -40.80 22.39
N GLY A 246 -14.28 -41.67 22.32
CA GLY A 246 -12.87 -41.25 22.36
C GLY A 246 -12.49 -40.37 21.16
N ALA A 247 -11.99 -39.18 21.45
CA ALA A 247 -11.14 -38.40 20.55
C ALA A 247 -9.92 -37.98 21.36
N GLY A 248 -8.79 -38.61 21.07
CA GLY A 248 -7.49 -38.25 21.61
C GLY A 248 -6.92 -37.04 20.88
N VAL A 249 -6.07 -36.31 21.61
CA VAL A 249 -5.22 -35.18 21.19
C VAL A 249 -5.99 -33.88 20.91
N ASP A 250 -5.53 -32.80 21.54
CA ASP A 250 -6.08 -31.45 21.48
C ASP A 250 -6.03 -30.93 20.03
N ASP A 251 -7.13 -31.07 19.27
CA ASP A 251 -7.33 -30.55 17.89
C ASP A 251 -7.48 -29.02 17.84
N ARG A 252 -6.70 -28.31 18.67
CA ARG A 252 -6.72 -26.84 18.72
C ARG A 252 -5.42 -26.30 18.17
N PRO A 253 -5.43 -25.08 17.61
CA PRO A 253 -4.20 -24.40 17.26
C PRO A 253 -3.35 -24.25 18.52
N LYS A 254 -2.08 -24.62 18.41
CA LYS A 254 -1.11 -24.54 19.50
C LYS A 254 -0.82 -23.08 19.83
N ARG A 255 -0.71 -22.74 21.11
CA ARG A 255 -0.48 -21.35 21.54
C ARG A 255 1.01 -21.04 21.49
N LYS A 256 1.39 -20.17 20.56
CA LYS A 256 2.78 -19.77 20.30
C LYS A 256 3.08 -18.45 21.01
N ALA A 257 4.27 -18.35 21.59
CA ALA A 257 4.79 -17.14 22.20
C ALA A 257 5.58 -16.31 21.15
N PRO A 258 5.67 -14.98 21.31
CA PRO A 258 6.47 -14.17 20.40
C PRO A 258 7.96 -14.44 20.62
N LEU A 259 8.75 -14.35 19.54
CA LEU A 259 10.21 -14.31 19.62
C LEU A 259 10.67 -13.04 20.32
N GLU A 260 10.11 -11.90 19.92
CA GLU A 260 10.41 -10.59 20.48
C GLU A 260 9.15 -9.74 20.63
N VAL A 261 9.15 -8.87 21.63
CA VAL A 261 8.06 -7.92 21.87
C VAL A 261 8.61 -6.50 21.78
N LEU A 262 8.24 -5.80 20.70
CA LEU A 262 8.69 -4.44 20.45
C LEU A 262 7.81 -3.45 21.22
N LYS A 263 8.38 -2.88 22.28
CA LYS A 263 7.70 -1.93 23.17
C LYS A 263 8.22 -0.52 22.93
N GLY A 264 7.32 0.42 22.67
CA GLY A 264 7.71 1.83 22.55
C GLY A 264 6.61 2.77 22.11
N HIS A 265 5.61 2.30 21.36
CA HIS A 265 4.45 3.14 21.07
C HIS A 265 3.66 3.43 22.35
N THR A 266 3.22 4.68 22.51
CA THR A 266 2.44 5.14 23.69
C THR A 266 0.94 5.19 23.43
N ALA A 267 0.52 4.86 22.20
CA ALA A 267 -0.87 4.73 21.78
C ALA A 267 -0.99 3.58 20.76
N ARG A 268 -2.19 3.43 20.18
CA ARG A 268 -2.51 2.37 19.22
C ARG A 268 -1.54 2.35 18.05
N VAL A 269 -0.98 1.19 17.71
CA VAL A 269 -0.24 1.00 16.46
C VAL A 269 -1.25 0.86 15.33
N SER A 270 -1.10 1.68 14.28
CA SER A 270 -2.02 1.67 13.14
C SER A 270 -1.56 0.72 12.03
N GLN A 271 -0.26 0.66 11.75
CA GLN A 271 0.31 -0.18 10.70
C GLN A 271 1.75 -0.58 11.03
N ALA A 272 2.15 -1.78 10.60
CA ALA A 272 3.54 -2.21 10.59
C ALA A 272 3.91 -2.88 9.28
N VAL A 273 5.13 -2.65 8.80
CA VAL A 273 5.71 -3.27 7.60
C VAL A 273 7.13 -3.74 7.90
N ILE A 274 7.55 -4.81 7.23
CA ILE A 274 8.89 -5.38 7.36
C ILE A 274 9.66 -5.18 6.04
N SER A 275 10.92 -4.77 6.13
CA SER A 275 11.81 -4.69 4.98
C SER A 275 12.47 -6.03 4.70
N GLY A 276 12.95 -6.24 3.46
CA GLY A 276 13.71 -7.45 3.11
C GLY A 276 15.03 -7.63 3.89
N GLN A 277 15.47 -6.62 4.65
CA GLN A 277 16.67 -6.66 5.48
C GLN A 277 16.36 -7.00 6.96
N GLY A 278 15.11 -7.31 7.30
CA GLY A 278 14.69 -7.68 8.66
C GLY A 278 14.39 -6.49 9.58
N GLU A 279 14.46 -5.26 9.08
CA GLU A 279 14.01 -4.09 9.84
C GLU A 279 12.49 -3.97 9.80
N VAL A 280 11.91 -3.58 10.92
CA VAL A 280 10.46 -3.35 11.04
C VAL A 280 10.20 -1.86 11.16
N TYR A 281 9.15 -1.40 10.48
CA TYR A 281 8.71 -0.02 10.47
C TYR A 281 7.28 0.03 10.95
N SER A 282 6.99 0.86 11.94
CA SER A 282 5.65 0.99 12.50
C SER A 282 5.22 2.43 12.60
N ALA A 283 3.92 2.65 12.47
CA ALA A 283 3.29 3.95 12.68
C ALA A 283 2.14 3.81 13.67
N GLY A 284 1.87 4.86 14.44
CA GLY A 284 0.86 4.83 15.48
C GLY A 284 0.11 6.14 15.68
N PHE A 285 -0.92 6.04 16.50
CA PHE A 285 -1.74 7.17 16.95
C PHE A 285 -1.00 8.07 17.96
N ASP A 286 0.20 7.70 18.38
CA ASP A 286 1.11 8.55 19.16
C ASP A 286 1.88 9.55 18.29
N SER A 287 1.53 9.65 17.00
CA SER A 287 2.16 10.53 16.02
C SER A 287 3.65 10.23 15.78
N THR A 288 4.05 8.97 15.97
CA THR A 288 5.41 8.51 15.70
C THR A 288 5.47 7.46 14.61
N ILE A 289 6.55 7.54 13.82
CA ILE A 289 7.05 6.44 13.00
C ILE A 289 8.28 5.87 13.72
N ARG A 290 8.32 4.57 13.91
CA ARG A 290 9.42 3.89 14.58
C ARG A 290 10.08 2.89 13.65
N VAL A 291 11.40 2.83 13.74
CA VAL A 291 12.25 1.83 13.09
C VAL A 291 12.78 0.91 14.17
N TRP A 292 12.71 -0.39 13.89
CA TRP A 292 13.07 -1.44 14.83
C TRP A 292 14.04 -2.40 14.19
N ASP A 293 15.02 -2.82 14.99
CA ASP A 293 15.75 -4.05 14.73
C ASP A 293 14.93 -5.20 15.35
N ALA A 294 14.32 -6.02 14.49
CA ALA A 294 13.44 -7.10 14.93
C ALA A 294 14.20 -8.23 15.62
N ALA A 295 15.49 -8.42 15.30
CA ALA A 295 16.32 -9.48 15.89
C ALA A 295 16.83 -9.08 17.28
N ALA A 296 17.15 -7.80 17.47
CA ALA A 296 17.59 -7.28 18.76
C ALA A 296 16.44 -6.80 19.67
N GLY A 297 15.21 -6.70 19.15
CA GLY A 297 14.04 -6.25 19.91
C GLY A 297 14.08 -4.75 20.28
N VAL A 298 14.91 -3.94 19.61
CA VAL A 298 15.16 -2.54 19.98
C VAL A 298 14.62 -1.55 18.95
N CYS A 299 14.11 -0.43 19.46
CA CYS A 299 13.79 0.72 18.61
C CYS A 299 15.08 1.47 18.26
N THR A 300 15.50 1.37 17.00
CA THR A 300 16.72 2.03 16.50
C THR A 300 16.49 3.51 16.20
N ARG A 301 15.27 3.88 15.81
CA ARG A 301 14.92 5.27 15.50
C ARG A 301 13.46 5.58 15.79
N THR A 302 13.21 6.75 16.35
CA THR A 302 11.86 7.32 16.52
C THR A 302 11.80 8.64 15.77
N ILE A 303 10.81 8.76 14.89
CA ILE A 303 10.56 9.93 14.04
C ILE A 303 9.21 10.48 14.45
N ALA A 304 9.23 11.63 15.10
CA ALA A 304 8.03 12.21 15.69
C ALA A 304 7.47 13.29 14.77
N SER A 305 6.16 13.29 14.62
CA SER A 305 5.42 14.37 13.99
C SER A 305 4.56 15.03 15.06
N SER A 306 4.64 16.35 15.20
CA SER A 306 3.87 17.05 16.23
C SER A 306 2.37 16.93 15.95
N GLU A 307 1.63 16.28 16.86
CA GLU A 307 0.16 16.21 16.90
C GLU A 307 -0.53 15.66 15.64
N LYS A 308 0.13 14.71 14.96
CA LYS A 308 -0.37 14.10 13.72
C LYS A 308 -0.41 12.57 13.82
N PRO A 309 -1.50 12.00 14.37
CA PRO A 309 -1.70 10.55 14.41
C PRO A 309 -1.60 9.93 13.02
N PHE A 310 -0.82 8.85 12.89
CA PHE A 310 -0.68 8.15 11.62
C PHE A 310 -1.75 7.06 11.45
N THR A 311 -2.40 7.02 10.29
CA THR A 311 -3.43 6.05 9.93
C THR A 311 -2.87 4.83 9.19
N SER A 312 -1.80 5.00 8.41
CA SER A 312 -1.17 3.92 7.64
C SER A 312 0.28 4.26 7.29
N LEU A 313 1.05 3.25 6.89
CA LEU A 313 2.47 3.37 6.55
C LEU A 313 2.83 2.35 5.46
N VAL A 314 3.72 2.74 4.55
CA VAL A 314 4.27 1.85 3.52
C VAL A 314 5.71 2.21 3.16
N LEU A 315 6.46 1.23 2.65
CA LEU A 315 7.81 1.35 2.11
C LEU A 315 7.79 1.24 0.57
N PRO A 316 7.72 2.36 -0.18
CA PRO A 316 7.90 2.30 -1.63
C PRO A 316 9.33 1.91 -2.04
N ALA A 317 10.34 2.31 -1.26
CA ALA A 317 11.73 1.99 -1.54
C ALA A 317 12.46 1.65 -0.23
N PRO A 318 13.62 0.97 -0.27
CA PRO A 318 14.32 0.51 0.94
C PRO A 318 14.65 1.60 1.96
N HIS A 319 14.73 2.85 1.54
CA HIS A 319 15.09 3.99 2.40
C HIS A 319 14.02 5.08 2.45
N THR A 320 12.83 4.81 1.92
CA THR A 320 11.76 5.79 1.84
C THR A 320 10.53 5.22 2.51
N VAL A 321 10.04 5.93 3.52
CA VAL A 321 8.76 5.62 4.16
C VAL A 321 7.76 6.68 3.75
N VAL A 322 6.54 6.25 3.42
CA VAL A 322 5.39 7.14 3.26
C VAL A 322 4.36 6.77 4.31
N ALA A 323 3.92 7.76 5.08
CA ALA A 323 2.93 7.57 6.13
C ALA A 323 1.76 8.53 5.95
N SER A 324 0.54 8.03 6.12
CA SER A 324 -0.68 8.83 6.05
C SER A 324 -1.10 9.27 7.44
N SER A 325 -1.56 10.50 7.57
CA SER A 325 -1.94 11.09 8.86
C SER A 325 -3.39 11.57 8.89
N THR A 326 -3.96 11.68 10.09
CA THR A 326 -5.31 12.18 10.31
C THR A 326 -5.51 13.64 9.91
N ASP A 327 -4.43 14.42 9.81
CA ASP A 327 -4.46 15.81 9.31
C ASP A 327 -4.64 15.91 7.78
N ARG A 328 -4.86 14.77 7.11
CA ARG A 328 -4.98 14.66 5.65
C ARG A 328 -3.69 15.01 4.93
N THR A 329 -2.56 14.67 5.52
CA THR A 329 -1.26 14.73 4.84
C THR A 329 -0.67 13.33 4.69
N LEU A 330 0.03 13.12 3.58
CA LEU A 330 0.93 11.99 3.41
C LEU A 330 2.34 12.53 3.61
N SER A 331 3.01 12.09 4.68
CA SER A 331 4.35 12.55 5.01
C SER A 331 5.40 11.53 4.52
N MET A 332 6.55 12.03 4.12
CA MET A 332 7.66 11.21 3.62
C MET A 332 8.84 11.28 4.58
N VAL A 333 9.54 10.16 4.71
CA VAL A 333 10.76 10.08 5.49
C VAL A 333 11.84 9.44 4.64
N ASP A 334 12.94 10.16 4.48
CA ASP A 334 14.21 9.56 4.02
C ASP A 334 14.95 9.00 5.24
N LEU A 335 15.15 7.69 5.23
CA LEU A 335 15.81 6.96 6.30
C LEU A 335 17.33 7.19 6.31
N ARG A 336 17.93 7.65 5.21
CA ARG A 336 19.36 8.01 5.14
C ARG A 336 19.65 9.35 5.78
N ALA A 337 18.68 10.27 5.73
CA ALA A 337 18.77 11.55 6.40
C ALA A 337 18.61 11.33 7.91
N ASN A 338 19.41 11.99 8.73
CA ASN A 338 19.29 11.94 10.20
C ASN A 338 18.18 12.89 10.73
N SER A 339 17.11 13.09 9.96
CA SER A 339 16.00 13.97 10.35
C SER A 339 15.14 13.31 11.43
N SER A 340 14.81 14.04 12.49
CA SER A 340 13.88 13.58 13.53
C SER A 340 12.41 13.82 13.19
N ALA A 341 12.13 14.52 12.08
CA ALA A 341 10.78 14.84 11.64
C ALA A 341 10.53 14.37 10.20
N PRO A 342 9.30 13.95 9.88
CA PRO A 342 8.93 13.63 8.52
C PRO A 342 8.76 14.91 7.68
N THR A 343 9.08 14.84 6.40
CA THR A 343 8.86 15.93 5.45
C THR A 343 7.39 15.88 4.99
N PRO A 344 6.65 17.01 5.00
CA PRO A 344 5.32 17.03 4.41
C PRO A 344 5.42 16.67 2.92
N GLY A 345 4.76 15.58 2.53
CA GLY A 345 4.73 15.12 1.15
C GLY A 345 3.53 15.70 0.44
N PHE A 346 2.37 15.08 0.63
CA PHE A 346 1.20 15.32 -0.21
C PHE A 346 0.01 15.81 0.59
N ALA A 347 -0.66 16.85 0.10
CA ALA A 347 -1.95 17.27 0.62
C ALA A 347 -3.04 16.33 0.12
N HIS A 348 -3.73 15.64 1.04
CA HIS A 348 -4.84 14.75 0.72
C HIS A 348 -6.17 15.51 0.91
N PRO A 349 -7.13 15.46 -0.04
CA PRO A 349 -8.38 16.21 0.09
C PRO A 349 -9.26 15.75 1.27
N VAL A 350 -9.25 14.45 1.53
CA VAL A 350 -10.08 13.75 2.54
C VAL A 350 -9.18 12.94 3.49
N LEU A 351 -9.70 12.37 4.56
CA LEU A 351 -8.92 11.51 5.48
C LEU A 351 -8.42 10.24 4.76
N PRO A 352 -7.09 10.05 4.61
CA PRO A 352 -6.52 8.80 4.11
C PRO A 352 -6.61 7.70 5.18
N THR A 353 -7.05 6.52 4.77
CA THR A 353 -7.27 5.35 5.64
C THR A 353 -6.20 4.28 5.46
N VAL A 354 -5.72 4.09 4.24
CA VAL A 354 -4.78 3.01 3.90
C VAL A 354 -3.82 3.43 2.80
N LEU A 355 -2.60 2.89 2.83
CA LEU A 355 -1.57 3.06 1.80
C LEU A 355 -1.12 1.71 1.27
N THR A 356 -0.72 1.68 0.00
CA THR A 356 0.00 0.56 -0.61
C THR A 356 1.04 1.10 -1.59
N ALA A 357 2.17 0.42 -1.74
CA ALA A 357 3.22 0.80 -2.66
C ALA A 357 3.22 -0.13 -3.85
N HIS A 358 3.67 0.39 -4.99
CA HIS A 358 3.92 -0.46 -6.14
C HIS A 358 5.03 -1.48 -5.80
N PRO A 359 4.86 -2.76 -6.16
CA PRO A 359 5.79 -3.81 -5.76
C PRO A 359 7.19 -3.75 -6.41
N THR A 360 7.39 -2.89 -7.42
CA THR A 360 8.60 -2.86 -8.27
C THR A 360 9.00 -1.44 -8.63
N ASP A 361 8.04 -0.57 -8.96
CA ASP A 361 8.27 0.86 -9.15
C ASP A 361 8.35 1.57 -7.79
N GLY A 362 9.56 1.70 -7.24
CA GLY A 362 9.80 2.28 -5.91
C GLY A 362 9.48 3.77 -5.74
N VAL A 363 8.72 4.33 -6.69
CA VAL A 363 8.29 5.73 -6.74
C VAL A 363 6.77 5.86 -6.61
N ARG A 364 5.99 4.82 -6.92
CA ARG A 364 4.53 4.90 -6.94
C ARG A 364 3.90 4.39 -5.65
N VAL A 365 2.98 5.18 -5.12
CA VAL A 365 2.19 4.85 -3.92
C VAL A 365 0.72 5.09 -4.21
N ALA A 366 -0.17 4.21 -3.78
CA ALA A 366 -1.61 4.41 -3.83
C ALA A 366 -2.16 4.64 -2.41
N SER A 367 -3.11 5.57 -2.28
CA SER A 367 -3.83 5.84 -1.04
C SER A 367 -5.33 5.63 -1.23
N GLY A 368 -5.94 5.04 -0.21
CA GLY A 368 -7.38 4.91 -0.05
C GLY A 368 -7.87 5.89 1.01
N ALA A 369 -9.10 6.37 0.87
CA ALA A 369 -9.67 7.36 1.77
C ALA A 369 -11.14 7.10 2.06
N THR A 370 -11.69 7.87 3.01
CA THR A 370 -13.09 7.74 3.44
C THR A 370 -14.11 8.21 2.40
N ASP A 371 -13.68 8.87 1.32
CA ASP A 371 -14.53 9.28 0.19
C ASP A 371 -14.73 8.18 -0.86
N GLY A 372 -14.10 7.01 -0.69
CA GLY A 372 -14.14 5.93 -1.67
C GLY A 372 -13.22 6.18 -2.87
N VAL A 373 -12.40 7.23 -2.86
CA VAL A 373 -11.51 7.57 -3.97
C VAL A 373 -10.11 7.06 -3.69
N VAL A 374 -9.61 6.23 -4.60
CA VAL A 374 -8.22 5.78 -4.62
C VAL A 374 -7.40 6.77 -5.43
N ARG A 375 -6.26 7.19 -4.88
CA ARG A 375 -5.36 8.17 -5.49
C ARG A 375 -3.97 7.55 -5.63
N VAL A 376 -3.36 7.73 -6.80
CA VAL A 376 -2.01 7.27 -7.10
C VAL A 376 -1.08 8.46 -7.12
N TRP A 377 -0.02 8.36 -6.33
CA TRP A 377 0.99 9.38 -6.07
C TRP A 377 2.32 8.94 -6.64
N ASP A 378 3.10 9.92 -7.09
CA ASP A 378 4.50 9.74 -7.45
C ASP A 378 5.34 10.46 -6.39
N VAL A 379 6.23 9.73 -5.71
CA VAL A 379 7.11 10.24 -4.64
C VAL A 379 7.99 11.40 -5.11
N ARG A 380 8.24 11.54 -6.41
CA ARG A 380 8.98 12.67 -6.99
C ARG A 380 8.13 13.93 -7.12
N SER A 381 6.79 13.81 -7.19
CA SER A 381 5.88 14.94 -7.39
C SER A 381 4.91 15.12 -6.24
N THR A 382 5.32 15.93 -5.27
CA THR A 382 4.65 16.05 -3.96
C THR A 382 3.36 16.87 -3.96
N LYS A 383 2.98 17.52 -5.07
CA LYS A 383 1.85 18.44 -5.08
C LYS A 383 0.50 17.79 -5.27
N GLU A 384 0.39 16.87 -6.22
CA GLU A 384 -0.90 16.33 -6.65
C GLU A 384 -0.78 14.85 -7.00
N ALA A 385 -1.90 14.14 -6.93
CA ALA A 385 -1.98 12.77 -7.40
C ALA A 385 -1.83 12.73 -8.93
N VAL A 386 -1.08 11.74 -9.42
CA VAL A 386 -0.91 11.48 -10.86
C VAL A 386 -2.25 11.05 -11.46
N SER A 387 -2.95 10.16 -10.76
CA SER A 387 -4.23 9.59 -11.15
C SER A 387 -5.14 9.40 -9.94
N SER A 388 -6.45 9.46 -10.16
CA SER A 388 -7.45 9.14 -9.14
C SER A 388 -8.69 8.50 -9.75
N PHE A 389 -9.36 7.64 -9.00
CA PHE A 389 -10.57 6.95 -9.43
C PHE A 389 -11.43 6.58 -8.23
N THR A 390 -12.75 6.54 -8.42
CA THR A 390 -13.72 6.23 -7.37
C THR A 390 -14.08 4.76 -7.41
N ALA A 391 -13.89 4.07 -6.29
CA ALA A 391 -14.33 2.70 -6.10
C ALA A 391 -15.85 2.65 -5.88
N TRP A 392 -16.49 1.56 -6.30
CA TRP A 392 -17.93 1.31 -6.17
C TRP A 392 -18.83 2.37 -6.80
N ASN A 393 -18.34 3.06 -7.83
CA ASN A 393 -19.17 4.01 -8.58
C ASN A 393 -20.32 3.26 -9.25
N ALA A 394 -21.57 3.66 -8.92
CA ALA A 394 -22.74 3.18 -9.62
C ALA A 394 -22.78 3.79 -11.02
N ASP A 395 -23.04 2.98 -12.04
CA ASP A 395 -23.13 3.41 -13.45
C ASP A 395 -24.21 4.50 -13.69
N ASN A 396 -25.09 4.75 -12.69
CA ASN A 396 -26.17 5.74 -12.73
C ASN A 396 -25.86 7.08 -11.99
N GLY A 397 -24.60 7.37 -11.65
CA GLY A 397 -24.20 8.67 -11.08
C GLY A 397 -24.67 8.95 -9.64
N LYS A 398 -25.31 7.98 -8.97
CA LYS A 398 -25.56 8.00 -7.53
C LYS A 398 -24.41 7.28 -6.82
N THR A 399 -23.49 8.05 -6.26
CA THR A 399 -22.40 7.53 -5.42
C THR A 399 -22.99 6.83 -4.19
N LYS A 400 -22.91 5.50 -4.14
CA LYS A 400 -22.81 4.80 -2.86
C LYS A 400 -21.32 4.78 -2.52
N GLY A 401 -20.79 5.94 -2.13
CA GLY A 401 -19.40 6.03 -1.68
C GLY A 401 -19.24 5.20 -0.41
N GLY A 402 -18.42 4.15 -0.48
CA GLY A 402 -17.99 3.36 0.68
C GLY A 402 -16.57 3.75 1.06
N LYS A 403 -16.23 3.70 2.35
CA LYS A 403 -14.84 3.94 2.78
C LYS A 403 -13.92 2.87 2.22
N VAL A 404 -12.76 3.26 1.68
CA VAL A 404 -11.68 2.31 1.39
C VAL A 404 -11.00 1.95 2.71
N LEU A 405 -10.89 0.66 3.01
CA LEU A 405 -10.28 0.15 4.25
C LEU A 405 -8.98 -0.61 3.96
N GLY A 406 -8.90 -1.30 2.82
CA GLY A 406 -7.74 -2.08 2.40
C GLY A 406 -7.32 -1.77 0.97
N LEU A 407 -6.01 -1.73 0.75
CA LEU A 407 -5.40 -1.65 -0.58
C LEU A 407 -4.21 -2.60 -0.67
N SER A 408 -4.08 -3.27 -1.81
CA SER A 408 -2.90 -4.08 -2.13
C SER A 408 -2.58 -3.97 -3.60
N TRP A 409 -1.32 -3.67 -3.92
CA TRP A 409 -0.82 -3.61 -5.29
C TRP A 409 -0.01 -4.88 -5.59
N GLY A 410 -0.55 -5.71 -6.48
CA GLY A 410 0.06 -6.95 -6.94
C GLY A 410 1.08 -6.71 -8.06
N PRO A 411 2.04 -7.64 -8.24
CA PRO A 411 3.12 -7.53 -9.23
C PRO A 411 2.65 -7.60 -10.69
N SER A 412 1.41 -8.08 -10.92
CA SER A 412 0.78 -8.19 -12.24
C SER A 412 0.10 -6.89 -12.71
N GLY A 413 0.35 -5.76 -12.04
CA GLY A 413 -0.36 -4.50 -12.30
C GLY A 413 -1.81 -4.52 -11.80
N ILE A 414 -2.13 -5.41 -10.85
CA ILE A 414 -3.46 -5.48 -10.25
C ILE A 414 -3.47 -4.67 -8.94
N LEU A 415 -4.49 -3.84 -8.75
CA LEU A 415 -4.74 -3.14 -7.51
C LEU A 415 -6.06 -3.61 -6.91
N GLY A 416 -5.98 -4.30 -5.78
CA GLY A 416 -7.13 -4.71 -4.99
C GLY A 416 -7.61 -3.57 -4.10
N VAL A 417 -8.91 -3.29 -4.13
CA VAL A 417 -9.56 -2.23 -3.35
C VAL A 417 -10.65 -2.84 -2.48
N ALA A 418 -10.41 -2.86 -1.17
CA ALA A 418 -11.31 -3.41 -0.17
C ALA A 418 -11.94 -2.28 0.67
N GLY A 419 -13.21 -2.43 1.05
CA GLY A 419 -13.87 -1.49 1.94
C GLY A 419 -15.34 -1.79 2.19
N GLU A 420 -16.10 -0.75 2.52
CA GLU A 420 -17.53 -0.86 2.86
C GLU A 420 -18.40 -1.33 1.67
N GLY A 421 -17.94 -1.11 0.43
CA GLY A 421 -18.63 -1.55 -0.79
C GLY A 421 -18.30 -2.98 -1.22
N GLY A 422 -17.49 -3.72 -0.46
CA GLY A 422 -16.97 -5.04 -0.81
C GLY A 422 -15.56 -4.98 -1.38
N LEU A 423 -15.28 -5.83 -2.37
CA LEU A 423 -13.98 -5.89 -3.04
C LEU A 423 -14.12 -5.48 -4.52
N GLU A 424 -13.25 -4.58 -4.98
CA GLU A 424 -13.02 -4.31 -6.41
C GLU A 424 -11.58 -4.61 -6.80
N ILE A 425 -11.40 -5.16 -8.00
CA ILE A 425 -10.10 -5.41 -8.60
C ILE A 425 -9.92 -4.45 -9.77
N TRP A 426 -8.85 -3.69 -9.74
CA TRP A 426 -8.50 -2.70 -10.76
C TRP A 426 -7.22 -3.12 -11.47
N ARG A 427 -7.16 -2.91 -12.80
CA ARG A 427 -5.92 -3.04 -13.56
C ARG A 427 -5.26 -1.68 -13.68
N MET A 428 -4.08 -1.59 -13.09
CA MET A 428 -3.10 -0.54 -13.26
C MET A 428 -2.16 -1.02 -14.37
N ARG A 429 -2.30 -0.52 -15.61
CA ARG A 429 -1.31 -0.88 -16.64
C ARG A 429 -0.01 -0.15 -16.33
N ASP A 430 1.03 -0.93 -16.07
CA ASP A 430 2.40 -0.44 -16.06
C ASP A 430 2.78 -0.12 -17.50
N GLY A 431 3.37 1.06 -17.72
CA GLY A 431 3.90 1.43 -19.03
C GLY A 431 4.92 0.40 -19.56
N SER A 432 5.55 -0.34 -18.64
CA SER A 432 6.57 -1.35 -18.94
C SER A 432 6.05 -2.69 -19.50
N ALA A 433 4.73 -2.91 -19.60
CA ALA A 433 4.20 -4.17 -20.14
C ALA A 433 3.95 -4.11 -21.66
N VAL A 434 4.98 -3.77 -22.45
CA VAL A 434 5.03 -4.08 -23.89
C VAL A 434 6.44 -4.57 -24.26
N ALA A 435 6.81 -5.75 -23.76
CA ALA A 435 7.87 -6.58 -24.36
C ALA A 435 7.78 -8.02 -23.85
N ALA A 436 6.91 -8.82 -24.47
CA ALA A 436 7.09 -10.26 -24.62
C ALA A 436 6.41 -10.70 -25.92
#